data_AF-A0A3C1Z088-F1
#
_entry.id   AF-A0A3C1Z088-F1
#
_cell.length_a   1.000
_cell.length_b   1.000
_cell.length_c   1.000
_cell.angle_alpha   90.00
_cell.angle_beta   90.00
_cell.angle_gamma   90.00
#
_symmetry.space_group_name_H-M   'P 1'
#
loop_
_entity.id
_entity.type
_entity.pdbx_description
1 polymer ?
#
loop_
_entity_poly.entity_id
_entity_poly.type
_entity_poly.pdbx_seq_one_letter_code
_entity_poly.pdbx_strand_id
1 'polypeptide(L)'
;MPISSWLDQTLPYLTRSVPALGGRIRATPEDFCVEERPLYLPCGQGEHLYIRIKKRGLSTPDLLTRLSSQLHVKAQSIGVAGLKDAQAVTTQMLSLQGVTAETVAAL
;
A
#
# COMPACT_ATOMS: atom_id res chain seq x y z
N MET A 1 25.29 8.82 13.53
CA MET A 1 24.70 8.84 12.17
C MET A 1 23.89 10.13 12.06
N PRO A 2 24.27 11.10 11.21
CA PRO A 2 23.52 12.34 11.11
C PRO A 2 22.16 12.05 10.44
N ILE A 3 21.13 12.69 10.98
CA ILE A 3 19.74 12.62 10.51
C ILE A 3 19.71 13.21 9.10
N SER A 4 19.37 12.41 8.10
CA SER A 4 19.29 12.86 6.71
C SER A 4 18.20 13.91 6.55
N SER A 5 18.60 15.07 6.03
CA SER A 5 17.86 16.31 5.90
C SER A 5 16.89 16.31 4.71
N TRP A 6 15.77 15.60 4.83
CA TRP A 6 14.70 15.59 3.83
C TRP A 6 13.68 16.73 3.98
N LEU A 7 13.81 17.54 5.02
CA LEU A 7 13.07 18.79 5.15
C LEU A 7 13.92 19.89 4.50
N ASP A 8 13.42 20.44 3.40
CA ASP A 8 13.82 21.76 2.98
C ASP A 8 13.51 22.73 4.12
N GLN A 9 14.53 23.09 4.91
CA GLN A 9 14.40 23.96 6.09
C GLN A 9 14.01 25.40 5.70
N THR A 10 13.83 25.69 4.42
CA THR A 10 13.42 27.00 3.93
C THR A 10 11.90 27.21 3.97
N LEU A 11 11.08 26.15 4.11
CA LEU A 11 9.63 26.29 4.16
C LEU A 11 9.16 26.76 5.55
N PRO A 12 8.34 27.83 5.63
CA PRO A 12 7.84 28.32 6.91
C PRO A 12 6.81 27.36 7.52
N TYR A 13 6.94 27.08 8.81
CA TYR A 13 5.90 26.39 9.57
C TYR A 13 4.69 27.30 9.78
N LEU A 14 3.50 26.80 9.43
CA LEU A 14 2.22 27.47 9.77
C LEU A 14 2.06 27.64 11.29
N THR A 15 2.60 26.69 12.07
CA THR A 15 2.51 26.63 13.53
C THR A 15 3.85 26.95 14.20
N ARG A 16 4.55 28.00 13.75
CA ARG A 16 5.90 28.35 14.26
C ARG A 16 5.97 28.50 15.79
N SER A 17 4.89 28.93 16.44
CA SER A 17 4.82 29.11 17.89
C SER A 17 4.69 27.79 18.68
N VAL A 18 4.39 26.67 18.02
CA VAL A 18 4.25 25.37 18.66
C VAL A 18 5.62 24.70 18.76
N PRO A 19 6.10 24.35 19.96
CA PRO A 19 7.37 23.64 20.13
C PRO A 19 7.36 22.29 19.40
N ALA A 20 8.51 21.90 18.84
CA ALA A 20 8.64 20.60 18.18
C ALA A 20 8.51 19.45 19.19
N LEU A 21 7.71 18.44 18.84
CA LEU A 21 7.50 17.25 19.68
C LEU A 21 8.74 16.34 19.76
N GLY A 22 9.60 16.38 18.73
CA GLY A 22 10.71 15.43 18.59
C GLY A 22 10.22 13.99 18.35
N GLY A 23 11.03 13.01 18.75
CA GLY A 23 10.72 11.58 18.64
C GLY A 23 11.19 10.91 17.35
N ARG A 24 10.83 9.63 17.19
CA ARG A 24 11.16 8.81 16.03
C ARG A 24 9.86 8.28 15.40
N ILE A 25 9.65 8.60 14.13
CA ILE A 25 8.54 8.07 13.34
C ILE A 25 8.94 6.75 12.67
N ARG A 26 7.96 5.88 12.45
CA ARG A 26 8.12 4.61 11.70
C ARG A 26 9.24 3.71 12.26
N ALA A 27 9.32 3.56 13.59
CA ALA A 27 10.34 2.70 14.22
C ALA A 27 10.07 1.21 13.96
N THR A 28 8.79 0.85 13.88
CA THR A 28 8.29 -0.44 13.40
C THR A 28 7.26 -0.23 12.30
N PRO A 29 6.99 -1.22 11.42
CA PRO A 29 5.94 -1.12 10.41
C PRO A 29 4.56 -0.77 11.00
N GLU A 30 4.28 -1.22 12.22
CA GLU A 30 3.02 -0.97 12.94
C GLU A 30 2.83 0.51 13.29
N ASP A 31 3.89 1.27 13.48
CA ASP A 31 3.83 2.72 13.74
C ASP A 31 3.30 3.52 12.54
N PHE A 32 3.22 2.90 11.35
CA PHE A 32 2.68 3.52 10.15
C PHE A 32 1.67 2.60 9.46
N CYS A 33 0.40 2.84 9.76
CA CYS A 33 -0.71 2.11 9.19
C CYS A 33 -1.43 2.94 8.11
N VAL A 34 -1.64 2.36 6.93
CA VAL A 34 -2.38 2.99 5.84
C VAL A 34 -3.52 2.08 5.40
N GLU A 35 -4.75 2.57 5.47
CA GLU A 35 -5.92 1.89 4.90
C GLU A 35 -6.42 2.70 3.70
N GLU A 36 -6.45 2.05 2.54
CA GLU A 36 -6.96 2.66 1.33
C GLU A 36 -8.47 2.85 1.39
N ARG A 37 -8.92 4.06 1.03
CA ARG A 37 -10.32 4.37 0.79
C ARG A 37 -10.56 4.41 -0.72
N PRO A 38 -11.24 3.40 -1.31
CA PRO A 38 -11.50 3.41 -2.74
C PRO A 38 -12.48 4.53 -3.10
N LEU A 39 -12.34 5.11 -4.28
CA LEU A 39 -13.26 6.13 -4.80
C LEU A 39 -14.65 5.55 -5.10
N TYR A 40 -14.69 4.27 -5.48
CA TYR A 40 -15.91 3.52 -5.78
C TYR A 40 -15.72 2.06 -5.40
N LEU A 41 -16.83 1.39 -5.11
CA LEU A 41 -16.83 -0.04 -4.81
C LEU A 41 -16.97 -0.87 -6.10
N PRO A 42 -16.59 -2.15 -6.09
CA PRO A 42 -16.85 -3.06 -7.20
C PRO A 42 -18.37 -3.14 -7.46
N CYS A 43 -18.76 -3.16 -8.74
CA CYS A 43 -20.17 -3.18 -9.13
C CYS A 43 -20.83 -4.57 -9.07
N GLY A 44 -20.07 -5.62 -8.71
CA GLY A 44 -20.56 -7.00 -8.56
C GLY A 44 -20.49 -7.86 -9.83
N GLN A 45 -20.07 -7.30 -10.97
CA GLN A 45 -19.92 -8.03 -12.24
C GLN A 45 -18.75 -7.48 -13.07
N GLY A 46 -18.25 -8.28 -14.01
CA GLY A 46 -17.17 -7.91 -14.93
C GLY A 46 -16.02 -8.92 -14.94
N GLU A 47 -14.94 -8.59 -15.66
CA GLU A 47 -13.77 -9.47 -15.84
C GLU A 47 -12.79 -9.45 -14.67
N HIS A 48 -12.96 -8.50 -13.74
CA HIS A 48 -12.03 -8.27 -12.64
C HIS A 48 -12.63 -8.71 -11.31
N LEU A 49 -11.87 -9.55 -10.59
CA LEU A 49 -12.08 -9.80 -9.18
C LEU A 49 -11.36 -8.72 -8.36
N TYR A 50 -12.10 -8.06 -7.47
CA TYR A 50 -11.51 -7.10 -6.53
C TYR A 50 -11.23 -7.77 -5.20
N ILE A 51 -10.00 -7.63 -4.70
CA ILE A 51 -9.60 -8.17 -3.41
C ILE A 51 -8.99 -7.08 -2.53
N ARG A 52 -9.27 -7.17 -1.23
CA ARG A 52 -8.64 -6.30 -0.23
C ARG A 52 -7.52 -7.06 0.45
N ILE A 53 -6.30 -6.54 0.34
CA ILE A 53 -5.10 -7.20 0.86
C ILE A 53 -4.43 -6.34 1.93
N LYS A 54 -4.07 -6.97 3.05
CA LYS A 54 -3.25 -6.37 4.10
C LYS A 54 -1.84 -6.93 4.00
N LYS A 55 -0.85 -6.05 3.84
CA LYS A 55 0.57 -6.41 3.79
C LYS A 55 1.35 -5.72 4.91
N ARG A 56 2.47 -6.33 5.30
CA ARG A 56 3.43 -5.81 6.27
C ARG A 56 4.84 -5.96 5.70
N GLY A 57 5.64 -4.90 5.72
CA GLY A 57 7.05 -5.00 5.36
C GLY A 57 7.31 -5.33 3.88
N LEU A 58 6.30 -5.20 3.02
CA LEU A 58 6.34 -5.64 1.62
C LEU A 58 6.00 -4.46 0.72
N SER A 59 6.77 -4.27 -0.36
CA SER A 59 6.46 -3.22 -1.33
C SER A 59 5.26 -3.61 -2.21
N THR A 60 4.58 -2.63 -2.81
CA THR A 60 3.51 -2.95 -3.78
C THR A 60 4.05 -3.76 -4.97
N PRO A 61 5.19 -3.41 -5.62
CA PRO A 61 5.74 -4.24 -6.70
C PRO A 61 6.05 -5.69 -6.30
N ASP A 62 6.68 -5.92 -5.13
CA ASP A 62 6.98 -7.28 -4.67
C ASP A 62 5.70 -8.09 -4.43
N LEU A 63 4.65 -7.44 -3.92
CA LEU A 63 3.33 -8.07 -3.78
C LEU A 63 2.78 -8.51 -5.14
N LEU A 64 2.85 -7.63 -6.16
CA LEU A 64 2.38 -7.94 -7.51
C LEU A 64 3.14 -9.12 -8.13
N THR A 65 4.46 -9.15 -7.97
CA THR A 65 5.29 -10.28 -8.42
C THR A 65 4.87 -11.59 -7.76
N ARG A 66 4.69 -11.59 -6.43
CA ARG A 66 4.25 -12.80 -5.69
C ARG A 66 2.89 -13.29 -6.15
N LEU A 67 1.91 -12.39 -6.28
CA LEU A 67 0.56 -12.73 -6.73
C LEU A 67 0.55 -13.23 -8.18
N SER A 68 1.31 -12.58 -9.07
CA SER A 68 1.45 -13.01 -10.46
C SER A 68 1.98 -14.44 -10.55
N SER A 69 3.01 -14.79 -9.77
CA SER A 69 3.55 -16.16 -9.73
C SER A 69 2.57 -17.17 -9.15
N GLN A 70 1.89 -16.84 -8.04
CA GLN A 70 0.95 -17.76 -7.39
C GLN A 70 -0.31 -18.01 -8.21
N LEU A 71 -0.86 -16.96 -8.82
CA LEU A 71 -2.08 -17.01 -9.62
C LEU A 71 -1.84 -17.41 -11.07
N HIS A 72 -0.57 -17.55 -11.49
CA HIS A 72 -0.18 -17.86 -12.86
C HIS A 72 -0.74 -16.87 -13.90
N VAL A 73 -0.86 -15.60 -13.51
CA VAL A 73 -1.32 -14.51 -14.39
C VAL A 73 -0.19 -13.52 -14.64
N LYS A 74 -0.30 -12.73 -15.71
CA LYS A 74 0.66 -11.66 -16.00
C LYS A 74 0.52 -10.53 -14.97
N ALA A 75 1.63 -9.94 -14.54
CA ALA A 75 1.61 -8.82 -13.58
C ALA A 75 0.77 -7.63 -14.08
N GLN A 76 0.69 -7.40 -15.39
CA GLN A 76 -0.16 -6.35 -16.00
C GLN A 76 -1.67 -6.61 -15.80
N SER A 77 -2.07 -7.85 -15.52
CA SER A 77 -3.45 -8.22 -15.21
C SER A 77 -3.83 -7.92 -13.75
N ILE A 78 -2.89 -7.40 -12.95
CA ILE A 78 -3.12 -7.01 -11.55
C ILE A 78 -3.06 -5.49 -11.44
N GLY A 79 -4.21 -4.86 -11.20
CA GLY A 79 -4.34 -3.42 -11.04
C GLY A 79 -4.18 -2.96 -9.59
N VAL A 80 -3.57 -1.78 -9.41
CA VAL A 80 -3.44 -1.04 -8.14
C VAL A 80 -3.84 0.42 -8.36
N ALA A 81 -4.49 1.05 -7.38
CA ALA A 81 -4.79 2.49 -7.43
C ALA A 81 -3.56 3.37 -7.14
N GLY A 82 -2.54 2.81 -6.47
CA GLY A 82 -1.29 3.50 -6.17
C GLY A 82 -0.36 2.64 -5.33
N LEU A 83 0.91 3.05 -5.26
CA LEU A 83 1.91 2.37 -4.45
C LEU A 83 1.68 2.62 -2.96
N LYS A 84 2.15 1.69 -2.12
CA LYS A 84 2.11 1.79 -0.67
C LYS A 84 3.50 1.53 -0.11
N ASP A 85 3.88 2.28 0.93
CA ASP A 85 5.16 2.13 1.62
C ASP A 85 5.41 0.66 1.99
N ALA A 86 6.66 0.22 1.84
CA ALA A 86 7.09 -1.10 2.28
C ALA A 86 7.26 -1.16 3.80
N GLN A 87 7.80 -0.11 4.41
CA GLN A 87 8.00 0.00 5.87
C GLN A 87 6.73 0.47 6.58
N ALA A 88 5.67 -0.32 6.43
CA ALA A 88 4.33 0.02 6.91
C ALA A 88 3.48 -1.25 7.01
N VAL A 89 2.37 -1.14 7.74
CA VAL A 89 1.23 -2.06 7.61
C VAL A 89 0.18 -1.39 6.74
N THR A 90 -0.08 -1.95 5.56
CA THR A 90 -0.96 -1.29 4.57
C THR A 90 -2.04 -2.21 4.08
N THR A 91 -3.27 -1.71 4.04
CA THR A 91 -4.42 -2.37 3.43
C THR A 91 -4.80 -1.63 2.16
N GLN A 92 -4.84 -2.33 1.03
CA GLN A 92 -5.18 -1.75 -0.27
C GLN A 92 -6.10 -2.67 -1.09
N MET A 93 -6.78 -2.09 -2.08
CA MET A 93 -7.58 -2.84 -3.03
C MET A 93 -6.74 -3.18 -4.26
N LEU A 94 -6.84 -4.42 -4.73
CA LEU A 94 -6.29 -4.87 -6.00
C LEU A 94 -7.43 -5.32 -6.93
N SER A 95 -7.25 -5.14 -8.24
CA SER A 95 -8.10 -5.78 -9.24
C SER A 95 -7.32 -6.89 -9.95
N LEU A 96 -7.94 -8.06 -10.15
CA LEU A 96 -7.35 -9.23 -10.78
C LEU A 96 -8.18 -9.60 -12.00
N GLN A 97 -7.64 -9.41 -13.21
CA GLN A 97 -8.35 -9.77 -14.44
C GLN A 97 -8.29 -11.29 -14.68
N GLY A 98 -9.43 -11.91 -14.97
CA GLY A 98 -9.50 -13.33 -15.33
C GLY A 98 -9.19 -14.31 -14.19
N VAL A 99 -9.23 -13.84 -12.95
CA VAL A 99 -9.04 -14.65 -11.73
C VAL A 99 -10.38 -14.79 -11.01
N THR A 100 -10.71 -15.99 -10.56
CA THR A 100 -11.94 -16.25 -9.79
C THR A 100 -11.69 -16.23 -8.28
N ALA A 101 -12.77 -16.06 -7.51
CA ALA A 101 -12.69 -15.99 -6.05
C ALA A 101 -12.17 -17.30 -5.44
N GLU A 102 -12.53 -18.44 -6.05
CA GLU A 102 -12.11 -19.78 -5.63
C GLU A 102 -10.60 -19.94 -5.74
N THR A 103 -9.99 -19.45 -6.83
CA THR A 103 -8.54 -19.50 -7.02
C THR A 103 -7.80 -18.69 -5.95
N VAL A 104 -8.33 -17.53 -5.56
CA VAL A 104 -7.74 -16.71 -4.49
C VAL A 104 -7.93 -17.34 -3.12
N ALA A 105 -9.09 -17.95 -2.86
CA ALA A 105 -9.38 -18.61 -1.58
C ALA A 105 -8.48 -19.84 -1.30
N ALA A 106 -7.82 -20.38 -2.33
CA ALA A 106 -6.90 -21.51 -2.24
C ALA A 106 -5.43 -21.11 -1.99
N LEU A 107 -5.12 -19.82 -1.88
CA LEU A 107 -3.76 -19.28 -1.68
C LEU A 107 -3.26 -19.34 -0.23
#